data_AF-A0A2G6IK44-F1
#
_entry.id   AF-A0A2G6IK44-F1
#
_cell.length_a   1.000
_cell.length_b   1.000
_cell.length_c   1.000
_cell.angle_alpha   90.00
_cell.angle_beta   90.00
_cell.angle_gamma   90.00
#
_symmetry.space_group_name_H-M   'P 1'
#
loop_
_entity.id
_entity.type
_entity.pdbx_description
1 polymer ?
#
loop_
_entity_poly.entity_id
_entity_poly.type
_entity_poly.pdbx_seq_one_letter_code
_entity_poly.pdbx_strand_id
1 'polypeptide(L)'
;MYIDRVDGSVCFAKGTMIDTPEGERPIETLGPGDLVLTDEGPQPVLWISASLHSAYALGTRPSLIPVRIAPGALGAGCPEKPLVVSQQHRVLVRSRIAERMFAAAEVLVAAKHLLELEGITLADDLPEVTYFHMMFETHRIVRSNGAETESFFPGPMALKTLSPKALTSLYRAFPELEQDTAYPPARPFVSGREGRQLAFRHGKNGKPLIAA
;
A
#
# COMPACT_ATOMS: atom_id res chain seq x y z
N MET A 1 7.79 -10.73 27.68
CA MET A 1 6.42 -10.61 27.12
C MET A 1 6.44 -9.43 26.16
N TYR A 2 6.82 -9.68 24.90
CA TYR A 2 6.90 -8.62 23.89
C TYR A 2 5.48 -8.36 23.40
N ILE A 3 4.98 -7.15 23.66
CA ILE A 3 3.79 -6.65 22.98
C ILE A 3 4.25 -6.42 21.54
N ASP A 4 3.98 -7.38 20.66
CA ASP A 4 4.04 -7.13 19.23
C ASP A 4 3.02 -6.03 18.94
N ARG A 5 3.54 -4.80 18.80
CA ARG A 5 2.78 -3.68 18.28
C ARG A 5 2.24 -4.13 16.94
N VAL A 6 0.92 -4.21 16.81
CA VAL A 6 0.28 -4.53 15.54
C VAL A 6 0.68 -3.45 14.55
N ASP A 7 1.65 -3.75 13.70
CA ASP A 7 2.06 -2.86 12.62
C ASP A 7 0.86 -2.71 11.68
N GLY A 8 0.51 -1.47 11.36
CA GLY A 8 -0.76 -1.09 10.71
C GLY A 8 -1.06 -1.80 9.40
N SER A 9 -2.33 -1.80 8.99
CA SER A 9 -2.79 -2.34 7.73
C SER A 9 -2.34 -1.53 6.51
N VAL A 10 -2.47 -2.13 5.33
CA VAL A 10 -2.25 -1.52 4.00
C VAL A 10 -3.37 -0.52 3.69
N CYS A 11 -3.05 0.78 3.60
CA CYS A 11 -4.07 1.81 3.37
C CYS A 11 -3.59 2.91 2.43
N PHE A 12 -4.50 3.45 1.62
CA PHE A 12 -4.36 4.74 0.96
C PHE A 12 -4.84 5.87 1.88
N ALA A 13 -4.21 7.03 1.86
CA ALA A 13 -4.77 8.21 2.52
C ALA A 13 -5.87 8.85 1.64
N LYS A 14 -6.84 9.53 2.27
CA LYS A 14 -7.82 10.38 1.59
C LYS A 14 -7.18 11.30 0.56
N GLY A 15 -7.82 11.47 -0.59
CA GLY A 15 -7.32 12.28 -1.70
C GLY A 15 -6.30 11.56 -2.59
N THR A 16 -5.96 10.30 -2.30
CA THR A 16 -5.20 9.47 -3.26
C THR A 16 -6.05 9.25 -4.51
N MET A 17 -5.54 9.66 -5.66
CA MET A 17 -6.14 9.44 -6.96
C MET A 17 -5.84 8.02 -7.43
N ILE A 18 -6.88 7.30 -7.85
CA ILE A 18 -6.81 5.92 -8.36
C ILE A 18 -7.21 5.94 -9.83
N ASP A 19 -6.43 5.28 -10.67
CA ASP A 19 -6.75 5.19 -12.09
C ASP A 19 -8.00 4.31 -12.31
N THR A 20 -8.99 4.85 -13.02
CA THR A 20 -10.18 4.12 -13.46
C THR A 20 -10.31 4.21 -14.98
N PRO A 21 -11.13 3.37 -15.63
CA PRO A 21 -11.35 3.45 -17.08
C PRO A 21 -11.81 4.82 -17.57
N GLU A 22 -12.46 5.61 -16.72
CA GLU A 22 -13.02 6.93 -17.03
C GLU A 22 -12.11 8.09 -16.59
N GLY A 23 -10.91 7.78 -16.09
CA GLY A 23 -9.95 8.74 -15.55
C GLY A 23 -9.66 8.53 -14.06
N GLU A 24 -8.80 9.37 -13.49
CA GLU A 24 -8.45 9.30 -12.08
C GLU A 24 -9.64 9.68 -11.18
N ARG A 25 -9.94 8.86 -10.17
CA ARG A 25 -10.94 9.17 -9.12
C ARG A 25 -10.29 9.16 -7.73
N PRO A 26 -10.64 10.09 -6.82
CA PRO A 26 -10.18 10.02 -5.44
C PRO A 26 -10.70 8.74 -4.75
N ILE A 27 -9.85 8.08 -3.96
CA ILE A 27 -10.15 6.82 -3.27
C ILE A 27 -11.43 6.91 -2.42
N GLU A 28 -11.72 8.05 -1.80
CA GLU A 28 -12.92 8.25 -0.99
C GLU A 28 -14.23 8.30 -1.78
N THR A 29 -14.15 8.38 -3.11
CA THR A 29 -15.31 8.37 -4.01
C THR A 29 -15.59 6.99 -4.59
N LEU A 30 -14.71 6.02 -4.39
CA LEU A 30 -14.87 4.65 -4.88
C LEU A 30 -15.76 3.84 -3.94
N GLY A 31 -16.54 2.93 -4.52
CA GLY A 31 -17.41 2.00 -3.80
C GLY A 31 -17.43 0.62 -4.46
N PRO A 32 -18.05 -0.38 -3.81
CA PRO A 32 -18.22 -1.70 -4.41
C PRO A 32 -18.95 -1.61 -5.77
N GLY A 33 -18.41 -2.28 -6.78
CA GLY A 33 -18.90 -2.27 -8.16
C GLY A 33 -18.20 -1.24 -9.07
N ASP A 34 -17.51 -0.24 -8.53
CA ASP A 34 -16.70 0.68 -9.34
C ASP A 34 -15.54 -0.05 -10.00
N LEU A 35 -15.25 0.27 -11.27
CA LEU A 35 -14.11 -0.30 -12.00
C LEU A 35 -12.84 0.50 -11.72
N VAL A 36 -11.77 -0.20 -11.35
CA VAL A 36 -10.42 0.34 -11.17
C VAL A 36 -9.47 -0.34 -12.14
N LEU A 37 -8.54 0.42 -12.74
CA LEU A 37 -7.49 -0.17 -13.59
C LEU A 37 -6.47 -0.91 -12.72
N THR A 38 -6.24 -2.18 -13.06
CA THR A 38 -5.29 -3.06 -12.36
C THR A 38 -4.28 -3.67 -13.34
N ASP A 39 -3.33 -4.45 -12.82
CA ASP A 39 -2.40 -5.23 -13.64
C ASP A 39 -3.07 -6.31 -14.51
N GLU A 40 -4.33 -6.65 -14.26
CA GLU A 40 -5.14 -7.54 -15.10
C GLU A 40 -6.34 -6.81 -15.76
N GLY A 41 -6.16 -5.53 -16.06
CA GLY A 41 -7.20 -4.69 -16.67
C GLY A 41 -8.21 -4.15 -15.66
N PRO A 42 -9.35 -3.60 -16.11
CA PRO A 42 -10.39 -3.08 -15.23
C PRO A 42 -11.01 -4.17 -14.34
N GLN A 43 -10.98 -3.99 -13.02
CA GLN A 43 -11.56 -4.93 -12.06
C GLN A 43 -12.57 -4.20 -11.15
N PRO A 44 -13.71 -4.82 -10.81
CA PRO A 44 -14.67 -4.23 -9.89
C PRO A 44 -14.13 -4.27 -8.46
N VAL A 45 -14.17 -3.13 -7.77
CA VAL A 45 -13.94 -3.10 -6.32
C VAL A 45 -15.02 -3.96 -5.65
N LEU A 46 -14.63 -4.91 -4.82
CA LEU A 46 -15.59 -5.78 -4.11
C LEU A 46 -15.83 -5.30 -2.68
N TRP A 47 -14.85 -4.64 -2.09
CA TRP A 47 -14.95 -4.09 -0.76
C TRP A 47 -14.09 -2.85 -0.61
N ILE A 48 -14.64 -1.85 0.10
CA ILE A 48 -13.91 -0.66 0.51
C ILE A 48 -14.26 -0.33 1.97
N SER A 49 -13.27 0.12 2.74
CA SER A 49 -13.46 0.55 4.12
C SER A 49 -12.60 1.74 4.46
N ALA A 50 -13.09 2.59 5.36
CA ALA A 50 -12.41 3.81 5.78
C ALA A 50 -12.25 3.89 7.31
N SER A 51 -11.12 4.43 7.76
CA SER A 51 -10.86 4.71 9.17
C SER A 51 -10.19 6.08 9.37
N LEU A 52 -10.81 6.93 10.20
CA LEU A 52 -10.27 8.24 10.57
C LEU A 52 -9.38 8.12 11.82
N HIS A 53 -8.22 8.76 11.78
CA HIS A 53 -7.28 8.86 12.89
C HIS A 53 -6.95 10.33 13.15
N SER A 54 -7.28 10.80 14.35
CA SER A 54 -7.04 12.18 14.80
C SER A 54 -5.57 12.50 15.07
N ALA A 55 -5.24 13.78 15.25
CA ALA A 55 -3.91 14.24 15.68
C ALA A 55 -3.40 13.50 16.92
N TYR A 56 -4.27 13.32 17.93
CA TYR A 56 -3.94 12.60 19.15
C TYR A 56 -3.58 11.14 18.87
N ALA A 57 -4.31 10.48 17.97
CA ALA A 57 -4.01 9.13 17.55
C ALA A 57 -2.65 9.03 16.86
N LEU A 58 -2.32 9.97 15.97
CA LEU A 58 -1.04 10.04 15.28
C LEU A 58 0.12 10.30 16.26
N GLY A 59 -0.06 11.21 17.22
CA GLY A 59 0.95 11.55 18.22
C GLY A 59 1.21 10.44 19.25
N THR A 60 0.24 9.56 19.50
CA THR A 60 0.38 8.45 20.48
C THR A 60 0.71 7.10 19.84
N ARG A 61 0.50 6.95 18.52
CA ARG A 61 0.72 5.70 17.79
C ARG A 61 1.55 5.96 16.54
N PRO A 62 2.89 5.96 16.65
CA PRO A 62 3.80 6.26 15.53
C PRO A 62 3.61 5.36 14.30
N SER A 63 3.08 4.14 14.47
CA SER A 63 2.78 3.22 13.35
C SER A 63 1.62 3.69 12.46
N LEU A 64 0.82 4.66 12.93
CA LEU A 64 -0.26 5.29 12.14
C LEU A 64 0.22 6.48 11.32
N ILE A 65 1.39 7.04 11.63
CA ILE A 65 1.96 8.17 10.88
C ILE A 65 2.22 7.67 9.45
N PRO A 66 1.62 8.30 8.43
CA PRO A 66 1.77 7.84 7.06
C PRO A 66 3.20 7.98 6.55
N VAL A 67 3.50 7.27 5.46
CA VAL A 67 4.64 7.56 4.60
C VAL A 67 4.16 8.47 3.46
N ARG A 68 4.88 9.55 3.22
CA ARG A 68 4.76 10.43 2.06
C ARG A 68 5.87 10.11 1.07
N ILE A 69 5.48 9.85 -0.17
CA ILE A 69 6.36 9.60 -1.30
C ILE A 69 6.23 10.79 -2.24
N ALA A 70 7.30 11.56 -2.40
CA ALA A 70 7.34 12.74 -3.25
C ALA A 70 7.26 12.38 -4.74
N PRO A 71 6.79 13.30 -5.61
CA PRO A 71 6.78 13.07 -7.05
C PRO A 71 8.15 12.63 -7.58
N GLY A 72 8.17 11.61 -8.42
CA GLY A 72 9.39 11.05 -9.03
C GLY A 72 10.30 10.25 -8.09
N ALA A 73 10.02 10.16 -6.79
CA ALA A 73 10.90 9.51 -5.81
C ALA A 73 11.10 8.00 -6.04
N LEU A 74 10.16 7.32 -6.72
CA LEU A 74 10.29 5.90 -7.07
C LEU A 74 11.07 5.68 -8.36
N GLY A 75 11.24 6.73 -9.19
CA GLY A 75 11.84 6.66 -10.53
C GLY A 75 10.80 6.71 -11.65
N ALA A 76 11.28 6.90 -12.89
CA ALA A 76 10.43 7.00 -14.10
C ALA A 76 9.28 8.03 -13.98
N GLY A 77 9.49 9.12 -13.24
CA GLY A 77 8.44 10.12 -12.99
C GLY A 77 7.36 9.69 -11.99
N CYS A 78 7.53 8.57 -11.29
CA CYS A 78 6.56 8.02 -10.35
C CYS A 78 6.92 8.30 -8.88
N PRO A 79 5.92 8.57 -8.01
CA PRO A 79 4.54 8.93 -8.38
C PRO A 79 4.50 10.27 -9.13
N GLU A 80 3.42 10.54 -9.85
CA GLU A 80 3.23 11.80 -10.60
C GLU A 80 2.83 12.95 -9.66
N LYS A 81 2.19 12.61 -8.53
CA LYS A 81 1.75 13.53 -7.48
C LYS A 81 2.21 12.98 -6.12
N PRO A 82 2.32 13.79 -5.04
CA PRO A 82 2.68 13.28 -3.73
C PRO A 82 1.73 12.14 -3.31
N LEU A 83 2.26 10.96 -2.99
CA LEU A 83 1.47 9.80 -2.58
C LEU A 83 1.61 9.60 -1.08
N VAL A 84 0.49 9.52 -0.36
CA VAL A 84 0.47 9.32 1.09
C VAL A 84 -0.22 8.00 1.39
N VAL A 85 0.51 7.09 2.03
CA VAL A 85 0.07 5.71 2.31
C VAL A 85 0.45 5.30 3.72
N SER A 86 -0.20 4.25 4.24
CA SER A 86 0.24 3.68 5.52
C SER A 86 1.64 3.09 5.42
N GLN A 87 2.33 2.98 6.55
CA GLN A 87 3.72 2.47 6.61
C GLN A 87 3.90 1.06 6.02
N GLN A 88 2.88 0.21 6.13
CA GLN A 88 2.91 -1.16 5.62
C GLN A 88 2.37 -1.32 4.21
N HIS A 89 1.88 -0.23 3.59
CA HIS A 89 1.43 -0.24 2.21
C HIS A 89 2.62 -0.52 1.29
N ARG A 90 2.49 -1.49 0.38
CA ARG A 90 3.57 -1.87 -0.51
C ARG A 90 3.50 -1.15 -1.85
N VAL A 91 4.67 -0.72 -2.29
CA VAL A 91 4.89 -0.19 -3.63
C VAL A 91 5.51 -1.30 -4.49
N LEU A 92 5.17 -1.32 -5.77
CA LEU A 92 5.78 -2.21 -6.73
C LEU A 92 7.20 -1.72 -7.06
N VAL A 93 8.18 -2.61 -6.95
CA VAL A 93 9.56 -2.35 -7.33
C VAL A 93 9.90 -3.24 -8.52
N ARG A 94 10.38 -2.60 -9.59
CA ARG A 94 10.80 -3.24 -10.84
C ARG A 94 12.17 -2.73 -11.23
N SER A 95 13.21 -3.48 -10.86
CA SER A 95 14.60 -3.08 -11.07
C SER A 95 15.55 -4.27 -11.17
N ARG A 96 16.69 -4.08 -11.86
CA ARG A 96 17.78 -5.07 -11.90
C ARG A 96 18.35 -5.41 -10.51
N ILE A 97 18.23 -4.49 -9.53
CA ILE A 97 18.67 -4.75 -8.16
C ILE A 97 17.69 -5.73 -7.50
N ALA A 98 16.38 -5.51 -7.64
CA ALA A 98 15.35 -6.41 -7.14
C ALA A 98 15.46 -7.80 -7.77
N GLU A 99 15.60 -7.87 -9.10
CA GLU A 99 15.80 -9.12 -9.85
C GLU A 99 16.97 -9.94 -9.31
N ARG A 100 18.13 -9.30 -9.09
CA ARG A 100 19.33 -9.98 -8.55
C ARG A 100 19.17 -10.40 -7.10
N MET A 101 18.36 -9.69 -6.31
CA MET A 101 18.16 -10.00 -4.90
C MET A 101 17.15 -11.12 -4.69
N PHE A 102 16.10 -11.17 -5.50
CA PHE A 102 14.92 -11.97 -5.23
C PHE A 102 14.59 -12.97 -6.33
N ALA A 103 15.37 -13.00 -7.41
CA ALA A 103 15.08 -13.81 -8.61
C ALA A 103 13.66 -13.56 -9.17
N ALA A 104 13.16 -12.32 -9.03
CA ALA A 104 11.83 -11.90 -9.46
C ALA A 104 11.91 -10.53 -10.14
N ALA A 105 11.22 -10.38 -11.28
CA ALA A 105 11.17 -9.12 -12.03
C ALA A 105 10.46 -8.00 -11.26
N GLU A 106 9.48 -8.38 -10.43
CA GLU A 106 8.63 -7.47 -9.67
C GLU A 106 8.48 -7.99 -8.26
N VAL A 107 8.62 -7.08 -7.29
CA VAL A 107 8.42 -7.38 -5.87
C VAL A 107 7.68 -6.24 -5.19
N LEU A 108 7.00 -6.56 -4.08
CA LEU A 108 6.27 -5.59 -3.28
C LEU A 108 7.04 -5.28 -1.99
N VAL A 109 7.35 -3.99 -1.79
CA VAL A 109 8.14 -3.50 -0.64
C VAL A 109 7.31 -2.50 0.15
N ALA A 110 7.21 -2.71 1.47
CA ALA A 110 6.46 -1.80 2.33
C ALA A 110 7.13 -0.42 2.38
N ALA A 111 6.33 0.65 2.28
CA ALA A 111 6.79 2.02 2.18
C ALA A 111 7.75 2.42 3.33
N LYS A 112 7.50 1.93 4.56
CA LYS A 112 8.38 2.19 5.71
C LYS A 112 9.81 1.65 5.56
N HIS A 113 10.02 0.67 4.68
CA HIS A 113 11.35 0.11 4.42
C HIS A 113 12.15 0.92 3.39
N LEU A 114 11.53 1.95 2.81
CA LEU A 114 12.11 2.82 1.79
C LEU A 114 12.47 4.21 2.33
N LEU A 115 12.29 4.47 3.64
CA LEU A 115 12.52 5.77 4.28
C LEU A 115 13.97 6.29 4.18
N GLU A 116 14.93 5.44 3.82
CA GLU A 116 16.34 5.86 3.59
C GLU A 116 16.55 6.45 2.18
N LEU A 117 15.54 6.39 1.30
CA LEU A 117 15.61 6.95 -0.04
C LEU A 117 15.13 8.40 -0.05
N GLU A 118 15.78 9.20 -0.89
CA GLU A 118 15.41 10.60 -1.09
C GLU A 118 13.95 10.73 -1.56
N GLY A 119 13.22 11.68 -0.97
CA GLY A 119 11.82 11.93 -1.29
C GLY A 119 10.81 10.98 -0.64
N ILE A 120 11.24 10.06 0.24
CA ILE A 120 10.34 9.16 0.99
C ILE A 120 10.48 9.46 2.49
N THR A 121 9.44 10.03 3.10
CA THR A 121 9.49 10.50 4.48
C THR A 121 8.26 10.08 5.27
N LEU A 122 8.32 10.16 6.60
CA LEU A 122 7.09 10.16 7.41
C LEU A 122 6.36 11.49 7.23
N ALA A 123 5.02 11.44 7.27
CA ALA A 123 4.13 12.59 7.19
C ALA A 123 3.60 12.97 8.58
N ASP A 124 4.50 13.43 9.45
CA ASP A 124 4.20 13.80 10.84
C ASP A 124 3.64 15.23 10.99
N ASP A 125 3.47 15.93 9.88
CA ASP A 125 2.87 17.26 9.75
C ASP A 125 1.34 17.22 9.56
N LEU A 126 0.74 16.04 9.43
CA LEU A 126 -0.70 15.90 9.19
C LEU A 126 -1.52 16.01 10.49
N PRO A 127 -2.57 16.86 10.53
CA PRO A 127 -3.42 16.99 11.72
C PRO A 127 -4.37 15.80 11.92
N GLU A 128 -4.65 15.05 10.86
CA GLU A 128 -5.40 13.80 10.88
C GLU A 128 -5.16 13.04 9.58
N VAL A 129 -5.53 11.76 9.56
CA VAL A 129 -5.53 10.96 8.33
C VAL A 129 -6.78 10.08 8.29
N THR A 130 -7.47 10.07 7.15
CA THR A 130 -8.45 9.02 6.85
C THR A 130 -7.80 8.02 5.92
N TYR A 131 -7.74 6.77 6.37
CA TYR A 131 -7.18 5.65 5.61
C TYR A 131 -8.30 4.87 4.93
N PHE A 132 -8.03 4.42 3.70
CA PHE A 132 -8.93 3.60 2.89
C PHE A 132 -8.28 2.27 2.52
N HIS A 133 -9.04 1.19 2.70
CA HIS A 133 -8.73 -0.14 2.21
C HIS A 133 -9.62 -0.44 1.01
N MET A 134 -9.05 -0.93 -0.09
CA MET A 134 -9.78 -1.30 -1.30
C MET A 134 -9.35 -2.71 -1.71
N MET A 135 -10.32 -3.60 -1.93
CA MET A 135 -10.05 -5.02 -2.18
C MET A 135 -10.85 -5.52 -3.39
N PHE A 136 -10.24 -6.47 -4.11
CA PHE A 136 -10.77 -7.13 -5.30
C PHE A 136 -10.92 -8.63 -5.02
N GLU A 137 -11.28 -9.42 -6.04
CA GLU A 137 -11.36 -10.89 -5.92
C GLU A 137 -10.02 -11.52 -5.52
N THR A 138 -8.92 -10.98 -6.04
CA THR A 138 -7.56 -11.36 -5.69
C THR A 138 -6.73 -10.13 -5.38
N HIS A 139 -5.54 -10.32 -4.82
CA HIS A 139 -4.64 -9.20 -4.59
C HIS A 139 -4.21 -8.60 -5.93
N ARG A 140 -4.38 -7.28 -6.11
CA ARG A 140 -4.09 -6.58 -7.37
C ARG A 140 -3.05 -5.49 -7.19
N ILE A 141 -2.35 -5.18 -8.28
CA ILE A 141 -1.61 -3.93 -8.40
C ILE A 141 -2.54 -2.88 -9.02
N VAL A 142 -2.56 -1.70 -8.44
CA VAL A 142 -3.32 -0.55 -8.93
C VAL A 142 -2.39 0.63 -9.17
N ARG A 143 -2.85 1.62 -9.93
CA ARG A 143 -2.14 2.89 -10.08
C ARG A 143 -2.74 3.93 -9.14
N SER A 144 -1.91 4.42 -8.22
CA SER A 144 -2.26 5.43 -7.21
C SER A 144 -1.34 6.64 -7.34
N ASN A 145 -1.89 7.81 -7.66
CA ASN A 145 -1.14 9.03 -7.99
C ASN A 145 -0.03 8.77 -9.04
N GLY A 146 -0.30 7.90 -10.02
CA GLY A 146 0.63 7.49 -11.07
C GLY A 146 1.67 6.42 -10.69
N ALA A 147 1.76 6.01 -9.42
CA ALA A 147 2.64 4.91 -8.98
C ALA A 147 1.89 3.57 -8.87
N GLU A 148 2.58 2.47 -9.19
CA GLU A 148 2.06 1.10 -9.00
C GLU A 148 2.17 0.69 -7.52
N THR A 149 1.02 0.39 -6.91
CA THR A 149 0.88 0.01 -5.49
C THR A 149 -0.09 -1.14 -5.31
N GLU A 150 -0.09 -1.73 -4.13
CA GLU A 150 -0.93 -2.89 -3.85
C GLU A 150 -2.37 -2.50 -3.46
N SER A 151 -3.34 -3.36 -3.79
CA SER A 151 -4.66 -3.34 -3.16
C SER A 151 -4.57 -3.89 -1.72
N PHE A 152 -5.67 -3.88 -0.97
CA PHE A 152 -5.69 -4.51 0.35
C PHE A 152 -5.42 -6.02 0.25
N PHE A 153 -4.46 -6.49 1.04
CA PHE A 153 -4.17 -7.90 1.24
C PHE A 153 -4.67 -8.34 2.63
N PRO A 154 -5.64 -9.27 2.74
CA PRO A 154 -6.26 -9.70 3.99
C PRO A 154 -5.38 -10.69 4.78
N GLY A 155 -4.08 -10.41 4.90
CA GLY A 155 -3.17 -11.23 5.70
C GLY A 155 -3.53 -11.20 7.20
N PRO A 156 -3.09 -12.19 8.01
CA PRO A 156 -3.47 -12.30 9.42
C PRO A 156 -3.22 -11.04 10.25
N MET A 157 -2.16 -10.28 9.95
CA MET A 157 -1.88 -9.00 10.63
C MET A 157 -2.82 -7.89 10.17
N ALA A 158 -3.14 -7.80 8.89
CA ALA A 158 -4.07 -6.81 8.37
C ALA A 158 -5.46 -7.00 9.00
N LEU A 159 -5.96 -8.24 9.06
CA LEU A 159 -7.27 -8.53 9.66
C LEU A 159 -7.37 -8.09 11.13
N LYS A 160 -6.29 -8.25 11.92
CA LYS A 160 -6.24 -7.82 13.33
C LYS A 160 -6.27 -6.30 13.53
N THR A 161 -5.94 -5.52 12.50
CA THR A 161 -5.97 -4.05 12.57
C THR A 161 -7.33 -3.45 12.20
N LEU A 162 -8.20 -4.24 11.55
CA LEU A 162 -9.52 -3.77 11.14
C LEU A 162 -10.42 -3.58 12.37
N SER A 163 -11.26 -2.55 12.31
CA SER A 163 -12.33 -2.39 13.31
C SER A 163 -13.32 -3.56 13.21
N PRO A 164 -14.05 -3.90 14.30
CA PRO A 164 -15.07 -4.95 14.24
C PRO A 164 -16.09 -4.73 13.11
N LYS A 165 -16.51 -3.48 12.89
CA LYS A 165 -17.42 -3.11 11.79
C LYS A 165 -16.82 -3.39 10.41
N ALA A 166 -15.55 -3.02 10.21
CA ALA A 166 -14.84 -3.26 8.95
C ALA A 166 -14.67 -4.76 8.70
N LEU A 167 -14.30 -5.51 9.74
CA LEU A 167 -14.12 -6.97 9.66
C LEU A 167 -15.44 -7.69 9.33
N THR A 168 -16.55 -7.32 9.99
CA THR A 168 -17.89 -7.86 9.66
C THR A 168 -18.28 -7.54 8.22
N SER A 169 -18.02 -6.32 7.75
CA SER A 169 -18.30 -5.97 6.35
C SER A 169 -17.41 -6.74 5.37
N LEU A 170 -16.16 -7.01 5.74
CA LEU A 170 -15.21 -7.77 4.93
C LEU A 170 -15.68 -9.21 4.77
N TYR A 171 -15.99 -9.91 5.86
CA TYR A 171 -16.48 -11.29 5.80
C TYR A 171 -17.85 -11.42 5.11
N ARG A 172 -18.67 -10.36 5.12
CA ARG A 172 -19.87 -10.34 4.28
C ARG A 172 -19.55 -10.31 2.79
N ALA A 173 -18.50 -9.58 2.40
CA ALA A 173 -18.07 -9.47 1.00
C ALA A 173 -17.25 -10.69 0.54
N PHE A 174 -16.47 -11.28 1.45
CA PHE A 174 -15.60 -12.44 1.22
C PHE A 174 -15.78 -13.49 2.33
N PRO A 175 -16.90 -14.25 2.32
CA PRO A 175 -17.17 -15.28 3.34
C PRO A 175 -16.09 -16.36 3.43
N GLU A 176 -15.38 -16.64 2.34
CA GLU A 176 -14.30 -17.62 2.24
C GLU A 176 -13.08 -17.28 3.11
N LEU A 177 -12.91 -16.01 3.51
CA LEU A 177 -11.86 -15.61 4.45
C LEU A 177 -12.10 -16.14 5.87
N GLU A 178 -13.35 -16.48 6.23
CA GLU A 178 -13.65 -17.14 7.50
C GLU A 178 -13.13 -18.58 7.54
N GLN A 179 -12.90 -19.19 6.36
CA GLN A 179 -12.48 -20.58 6.19
C GLN A 179 -10.96 -20.72 6.00
N ASP A 180 -10.19 -19.65 6.26
CA ASP A 180 -8.73 -19.60 6.04
C ASP A 180 -8.33 -19.94 4.59
N THR A 181 -9.21 -19.58 3.63
CA THR A 181 -8.94 -19.76 2.21
C THR A 181 -7.77 -18.89 1.79
N ALA A 182 -6.86 -19.45 0.98
CA ALA A 182 -5.68 -18.72 0.51
C ALA A 182 -6.10 -17.53 -0.37
N TYR A 183 -5.69 -16.32 0.02
CA TYR A 183 -5.76 -15.13 -0.80
C TYR A 183 -4.35 -14.85 -1.34
N PRO A 184 -4.04 -15.20 -2.61
CA PRO A 184 -2.66 -15.12 -3.10
C PRO A 184 -2.24 -13.66 -3.31
N PRO A 185 -0.97 -13.32 -3.00
CA PRO A 185 -0.46 -11.99 -3.28
C PRO A 185 -0.20 -11.80 -4.78
N ALA A 186 -0.51 -10.61 -5.32
CA ALA A 186 -0.22 -10.21 -6.70
C ALA A 186 1.23 -10.47 -7.09
N ARG A 187 2.17 -10.16 -6.18
CA ARG A 187 3.62 -10.31 -6.37
C ARG A 187 4.29 -10.72 -5.05
N PRO A 188 5.51 -11.28 -5.08
CA PRO A 188 6.25 -11.64 -3.88
C PRO A 188 6.42 -10.45 -2.92
N PHE A 189 6.14 -10.67 -1.64
CA PHE A 189 6.40 -9.71 -0.58
C PHE A 189 7.85 -9.79 -0.14
N VAL A 190 8.49 -8.63 -0.03
CA VAL A 190 9.85 -8.53 0.51
C VAL A 190 9.78 -8.38 2.03
N SER A 191 10.57 -9.18 2.76
CA SER A 191 10.65 -9.06 4.22
C SER A 191 11.23 -7.70 4.63
N GLY A 192 11.02 -7.29 5.87
CA GLY A 192 11.49 -5.97 6.30
C GLY A 192 13.01 -5.80 6.27
N ARG A 193 13.77 -6.87 6.58
CA ARG A 193 15.24 -6.86 6.48
C ARG A 193 15.69 -6.69 5.03
N GLU A 194 15.08 -7.45 4.13
CA GLU A 194 15.42 -7.43 2.70
C GLU A 194 15.00 -6.13 2.03
N GLY A 195 13.85 -5.56 2.42
CA GLY A 195 13.34 -4.30 1.88
C GLY A 195 14.27 -3.13 2.20
N ARG A 196 14.78 -3.06 3.45
CA ARG A 196 15.79 -2.07 3.83
C ARG A 196 17.12 -2.31 3.11
N GLN A 197 17.53 -3.56 2.95
CA GLN A 197 18.73 -3.90 2.19
C GLN A 197 18.61 -3.50 0.71
N LEU A 198 17.41 -3.64 0.14
CA LEU A 198 17.10 -3.19 -1.21
C LEU A 198 17.20 -1.65 -1.29
N ALA A 199 16.53 -0.93 -0.38
CA ALA A 199 16.59 0.53 -0.31
C ALA A 199 18.04 1.04 -0.23
N PHE A 200 18.83 0.48 0.69
CA PHE A 200 20.26 0.81 0.82
C PHE A 200 21.03 0.61 -0.50
N ARG A 201 20.78 -0.47 -1.24
CA ARG A 201 21.46 -0.74 -2.53
C ARG A 201 21.02 0.24 -3.61
N HIS A 202 19.76 0.65 -3.64
CA HIS A 202 19.28 1.67 -4.57
C HIS A 202 19.92 3.02 -4.29
N GLY A 203 19.91 3.47 -3.04
CA GLY A 203 20.55 4.72 -2.61
C GLY A 203 22.05 4.72 -2.90
N LYS A 204 22.77 3.67 -2.48
CA LYS A 204 24.22 3.53 -2.69
C LYS A 204 24.63 3.59 -4.17
N ASN A 205 23.81 3.05 -5.07
CA ASN A 205 24.15 2.95 -6.49
C ASN A 205 23.51 4.05 -7.35
N GLY A 206 22.75 4.98 -6.75
CA GLY A 206 22.00 6.01 -7.48
C GLY A 206 21.05 5.41 -8.52
N LYS A 207 20.37 4.31 -8.20
CA LYS A 207 19.43 3.63 -9.10
C LYS A 207 18.00 3.77 -8.60
N PRO A 208 17.04 4.13 -9.46
CA PRO A 208 15.64 4.23 -9.06
C PRO A 208 15.04 2.85 -8.74
N LEU A 209 13.96 2.82 -7.95
CA LEU A 209 13.20 1.62 -7.63
C LEU A 209 12.42 1.08 -8.84
N ILE A 210 12.01 1.99 -9.73
CA ILE A 210 11.34 1.71 -11.00
C ILE A 210 12.28 2.16 -12.12
N ALA A 211 12.74 1.21 -12.92
CA ALA A 211 13.50 1.53 -14.13
C ALA A 211 12.55 2.09 -15.22
N ALA A 212 13.06 3.05 -16.00
CA ALA A 212 12.42 3.53 -17.22
C ALA A 212 12.60 2.54 -18.37
#